data_AF-E9EJQ7-F1
#
_entry.id   AF-E9EJQ7-F1
#
_cell.length_a   1.000
_cell.length_b   1.000
_cell.length_c   1.000
_cell.angle_alpha   90.00
_cell.angle_beta   90.00
_cell.angle_gamma   90.00
#
_symmetry.space_group_name_H-M   'P 1'
#
loop_
_entity.id
_entity.type
_entity.pdbx_description
1 polymer ?
#
loop_
_entity_poly.entity_id
_entity_poly.type
_entity_poly.pdbx_seq_one_letter_code
_entity_poly.pdbx_strand_id
1 'polypeptide(L)'
;MSGDYTVGRVAVPGTAASMHSAHETRPIVSTSFMNLMFQFTFPLLGAGFGSMPSLFMPSAIGDVGISTRPPNMPSESVRVVAAGRLGRQSPGSVSFYIHAWNAACGEPVVIMDDFKMSHVKGGMVADQKPRLPRYKLE
;
A
#
# COMPACT_ATOMS: atom_id res chain seq x y z
N MET A 1 -20.01 0.09 0.93
CA MET A 1 -19.64 0.83 2.15
C MET A 1 -18.23 1.36 1.93
N SER A 2 -18.05 2.68 1.80
CA SER A 2 -16.71 3.29 1.78
C SER A 2 -16.34 3.52 3.24
N GLY A 3 -15.44 2.72 3.79
CA GLY A 3 -14.89 3.00 5.11
C GLY A 3 -13.87 4.13 4.99
N ASP A 4 -13.89 5.08 5.93
CA ASP A 4 -12.88 6.16 5.99
C ASP A 4 -11.53 5.64 6.50
N TYR A 5 -11.50 4.41 6.99
CA TYR A 5 -10.34 3.75 7.55
C TYR A 5 -10.34 2.24 7.25
N THR A 6 -9.15 1.65 7.32
CA THR A 6 -8.87 0.22 7.22
C THR A 6 -8.01 -0.19 8.40
N VAL A 7 -8.31 -1.35 9.00
CA VAL A 7 -7.59 -1.91 10.14
C VAL A 7 -7.26 -3.35 9.85
N GLY A 8 -6.05 -3.77 10.23
CA GLY A 8 -5.58 -5.11 9.90
C GLY A 8 -4.24 -5.42 10.53
N ARG A 9 -3.68 -6.55 10.10
CA ARG A 9 -2.38 -7.04 10.54
C ARG A 9 -1.47 -7.18 9.33
N VAL A 10 -0.28 -6.63 9.42
CA VAL A 10 0.77 -6.79 8.40
C VAL A 10 1.92 -7.54 9.04
N ALA A 11 2.35 -8.62 8.40
CA ALA A 11 3.49 -9.42 8.82
C ALA A 11 4.68 -9.17 7.89
N VAL A 12 5.90 -9.25 8.43
CA VAL A 12 7.14 -9.18 7.66
C VAL A 12 7.22 -10.42 6.76
N PRO A 13 7.29 -10.24 5.43
CA PRO A 13 7.44 -11.36 4.50
C PRO A 13 8.79 -12.06 4.64
N GLY A 14 8.82 -13.38 4.47
CA GLY A 14 10.07 -14.13 4.30
C GLY A 14 10.54 -14.11 2.85
N THR A 15 11.32 -13.11 2.47
CA THR A 15 11.75 -12.90 1.07
C THR A 15 13.01 -13.67 0.67
N ALA A 16 13.82 -14.13 1.62
CA ALA A 16 15.05 -14.89 1.38
C ALA A 16 14.86 -16.07 0.39
N ALA A 17 13.78 -16.84 0.49
CA ALA A 17 13.54 -17.99 -0.39
C ALA A 17 13.35 -17.61 -1.87
N SER A 18 12.99 -16.35 -2.15
CA SER A 18 12.80 -15.81 -3.50
C SER A 18 14.03 -15.07 -4.04
N MET A 19 15.06 -14.88 -3.22
CA MET A 19 16.30 -14.19 -3.62
C MET A 19 17.32 -15.18 -4.17
N HIS A 20 18.15 -14.70 -5.11
CA HIS A 20 19.25 -15.50 -5.64
C HIS A 20 20.17 -15.95 -4.50
N SER A 21 20.54 -17.23 -4.48
CA SER A 21 21.37 -17.85 -3.43
C SER A 21 20.78 -17.79 -2.01
N ALA A 22 19.48 -17.52 -1.86
CA ALA A 22 18.80 -17.35 -0.57
C ALA A 22 19.45 -16.28 0.35
N HIS A 23 20.22 -15.37 -0.23
CA HIS A 23 20.91 -14.32 0.52
C HIS A 23 20.07 -13.06 0.56
N GLU A 24 19.70 -12.66 1.77
CA GLU A 24 18.97 -11.41 2.04
C GLU A 24 19.79 -10.56 3.03
N THR A 25 20.25 -9.39 2.56
CA THR A 25 20.89 -8.40 3.42
C THR A 25 19.87 -7.91 4.43
N ARG A 26 20.20 -7.92 5.73
CA ARG A 26 19.30 -7.42 6.78
C ARG A 26 19.21 -5.89 6.73
N PRO A 27 18.09 -5.31 6.27
CA PRO A 27 17.93 -3.86 6.26
C PRO A 27 17.50 -3.35 7.64
N ILE A 28 17.48 -2.04 7.85
CA ILE A 28 16.89 -1.44 9.07
C ILE A 28 15.40 -1.74 9.12
N VAL A 29 14.71 -1.63 7.98
CA VAL A 29 13.32 -2.01 7.80
C VAL A 29 13.20 -2.80 6.50
N SER A 30 12.46 -3.91 6.54
CA SER A 30 12.21 -4.71 5.34
C SER A 30 11.46 -3.88 4.29
N THR A 31 11.99 -3.85 3.06
CA THR A 31 11.36 -3.14 1.94
C THR A 31 10.03 -3.77 1.55
N SER A 32 9.94 -5.10 1.64
CA SER A 32 8.69 -5.83 1.38
C SER A 32 7.65 -5.51 2.45
N PHE A 33 8.06 -5.37 3.71
CA PHE A 33 7.19 -4.91 4.80
C PHE A 33 6.67 -3.48 4.57
N MET A 34 7.55 -2.53 4.22
CA MET A 34 7.14 -1.15 3.92
C MET A 34 6.21 -1.06 2.71
N ASN A 35 6.49 -1.86 1.68
CA ASN A 35 5.61 -1.95 0.52
C ASN A 35 4.21 -2.48 0.90
N LEU A 36 4.11 -3.47 1.79
CA LEU A 36 2.82 -3.93 2.31
C LEU A 36 2.07 -2.82 3.08
N MET A 37 2.79 -1.95 3.80
CA MET A 37 2.16 -0.77 4.43
C MET A 37 1.54 0.16 3.40
N PHE A 38 2.24 0.44 2.29
CA PHE A 38 1.68 1.27 1.22
C PHE A 38 0.44 0.60 0.60
N GLN A 39 0.53 -0.69 0.29
CA GLN A 39 -0.57 -1.47 -0.27
C GLN A 39 -1.78 -1.57 0.68
N PHE A 40 -1.56 -1.41 1.99
CA PHE A 40 -2.62 -1.39 2.99
C PHE A 40 -3.65 -0.28 2.76
N THR A 41 -3.29 0.77 2.00
CA THR A 41 -4.21 1.85 1.60
C THR A 41 -5.10 1.49 0.39
N PHE A 42 -4.80 0.44 -0.37
CA PHE A 42 -5.54 0.08 -1.58
C PHE A 42 -7.03 -0.24 -1.36
N PRO A 43 -7.46 -0.90 -0.27
CA PRO A 43 -8.89 -1.05 0.01
C PRO A 43 -9.63 0.28 0.14
N LEU A 44 -8.99 1.32 0.68
CA LEU A 44 -9.56 2.67 0.75
C LEU A 44 -9.73 3.28 -0.65
N LEU A 45 -8.89 2.89 -1.61
CA LEU A 45 -8.99 3.28 -3.02
C LEU A 45 -10.00 2.42 -3.81
N GLY A 46 -10.69 1.47 -3.16
CA GLY A 46 -11.69 0.61 -3.80
C GLY A 46 -11.13 -0.71 -4.37
N ALA A 47 -9.87 -1.05 -4.07
CA ALA A 47 -9.31 -2.35 -4.46
C ALA A 47 -10.06 -3.48 -3.77
N GLY A 48 -10.26 -4.59 -4.49
CA GLY A 48 -11.08 -5.73 -4.03
C GLY A 48 -12.59 -5.54 -4.23
N PHE A 49 -13.06 -4.31 -4.46
CA PHE A 49 -14.48 -4.00 -4.70
C PHE A 49 -14.78 -3.60 -6.16
N GLY A 50 -13.81 -3.74 -7.07
CA GLY A 50 -13.96 -3.33 -8.47
C GLY A 50 -14.14 -1.83 -8.70
N SER A 51 -13.88 -1.00 -7.68
CA SER A 51 -14.10 0.46 -7.71
C SER A 51 -12.82 1.28 -7.75
N MET A 52 -11.65 0.63 -7.81
CA MET A 52 -10.37 1.31 -8.01
C MET A 52 -10.21 1.67 -9.49
N PRO A 53 -10.31 2.96 -9.88
CA PRO A 53 -10.44 3.37 -11.28
C PRO A 53 -9.15 3.19 -12.11
N SER A 54 -7.99 3.19 -11.46
CA SER A 54 -6.71 2.97 -12.10
C SER A 54 -5.66 2.52 -11.08
N LEU A 55 -4.45 2.26 -11.55
CA LEU A 55 -3.31 2.02 -10.67
C LEU A 55 -2.90 3.32 -9.95
N PHE A 56 -2.80 3.24 -8.63
CA PHE A 56 -2.23 4.28 -7.78
C PHE A 56 -0.84 3.86 -7.31
N MET A 57 0.09 4.80 -7.28
CA MET A 57 1.45 4.59 -6.79
C MET A 57 1.82 5.60 -5.71
N PRO A 58 2.67 5.21 -4.75
CA PRO A 58 3.27 6.15 -3.80
C PRO A 58 3.98 7.25 -4.58
N SER A 59 3.67 8.51 -4.25
CA SER A 59 4.17 9.68 -4.98
C SER A 59 4.91 10.67 -4.08
N ALA A 60 4.49 10.79 -2.83
CA ALA A 60 5.21 11.55 -1.80
C ALA A 60 4.83 11.04 -0.41
N ILE A 61 5.67 11.31 0.57
CA ILE A 61 5.38 11.12 2.00
C ILE A 61 5.74 12.44 2.68
N GLY A 62 4.82 13.00 3.48
CA GLY A 62 5.09 14.24 4.20
C GLY A 62 6.06 14.00 5.36
N ASP A 63 5.66 13.13 6.27
CA ASP A 63 6.50 12.71 7.40
C ASP A 63 6.49 11.18 7.55
N VAL A 64 7.64 10.63 7.96
CA VAL A 64 7.78 9.22 8.25
C VAL A 64 8.57 9.00 9.53
N GLY A 65 7.91 8.43 10.53
CA GLY A 65 8.52 7.96 11.76
C GLY A 65 8.69 6.45 11.73
N ILE A 66 9.91 5.96 11.91
CA ILE A 66 10.19 4.53 12.06
C ILE A 66 10.90 4.34 13.40
N SER A 67 10.35 3.47 14.25
CA SER A 67 10.98 3.11 15.52
C SER A 67 12.37 2.51 15.27
N THR A 68 13.28 2.67 16.23
CA THR A 68 14.63 2.06 16.19
C THR A 68 14.61 0.54 16.21
N ARG A 69 13.47 -0.07 16.56
CA ARG A 69 13.25 -1.53 16.58
C ARG A 69 11.99 -1.88 15.78
N PRO A 70 11.97 -1.66 14.45
CA PRO A 70 10.85 -2.07 13.63
C PRO A 70 10.82 -3.60 13.52
N PRO A 71 9.66 -4.20 13.18
CA PRO A 71 9.63 -5.63 12.89
C PRO A 71 10.50 -5.92 11.67
N ASN A 72 11.38 -6.90 11.79
CA ASN A 72 12.41 -7.20 10.79
C ASN A 72 12.66 -8.70 10.61
N MET A 73 12.03 -9.56 11.41
CA MET A 73 12.08 -11.00 11.23
C MET A 73 10.80 -11.51 10.57
N PRO A 74 10.89 -12.50 9.65
CA PRO A 74 9.70 -13.12 9.08
C PRO A 74 8.70 -13.57 10.14
N SER A 75 7.41 -13.39 9.88
CA SER A 75 6.31 -13.66 10.82
C SER A 75 6.14 -12.68 11.98
N GLU A 76 7.12 -11.78 12.24
CA GLU A 76 6.84 -10.61 13.08
C GLU A 76 5.77 -9.77 12.41
N SER A 77 4.90 -9.16 13.22
CA SER A 77 3.71 -8.52 12.70
C SER A 77 3.27 -7.37 13.56
N VAL A 78 2.58 -6.43 12.94
CA VAL A 78 2.04 -5.23 13.57
C VAL A 78 0.57 -5.08 13.23
N ARG A 79 -0.18 -4.43 14.12
CA ARG A 79 -1.52 -3.94 13.81
C ARG A 79 -1.38 -2.61 13.08
N VAL A 80 -2.07 -2.47 11.96
CA VAL A 80 -2.01 -1.29 11.11
C VAL A 80 -3.38 -0.67 11.05
N VAL A 81 -3.42 0.65 11.18
CA VAL A 81 -4.58 1.47 10.87
C VAL A 81 -4.15 2.42 9.77
N ALA A 82 -4.92 2.46 8.69
CA ALA A 82 -4.79 3.51 7.70
C ALA A 82 -6.12 4.22 7.52
N ALA A 83 -6.07 5.54 7.38
CA ALA A 83 -7.23 6.37 7.11
C ALA A 83 -6.91 7.33 5.96
N GLY A 84 -7.92 7.68 5.17
CA GLY A 84 -7.72 8.50 3.98
C GLY A 84 -8.83 9.50 3.80
N ARG A 85 -8.47 10.73 3.42
CA ARG A 85 -9.44 11.71 2.93
C ARG A 85 -9.49 11.61 1.41
N LEU A 86 -10.41 10.79 0.90
CA LEU A 86 -10.77 10.84 -0.51
C LEU A 86 -11.50 12.15 -0.78
N GLY A 87 -10.76 13.16 -1.22
CA GLY A 87 -11.36 14.35 -1.81
C GLY A 87 -12.13 13.92 -3.06
N ARG A 88 -13.43 13.62 -2.92
CA ARG A 88 -14.35 13.13 -3.96
C ARG A 88 -14.42 13.99 -5.24
N GLN A 89 -13.71 15.11 -5.30
CA GLN A 89 -13.83 16.13 -6.35
C GLN A 89 -12.49 16.54 -6.98
N SER A 90 -11.36 15.94 -6.60
CA SER A 90 -10.04 16.29 -7.14
C SER A 90 -9.47 15.12 -7.95
N PRO A 91 -9.21 15.26 -9.26
CA PRO A 91 -8.54 14.23 -10.08
C PRO A 91 -7.03 14.12 -9.77
N GLY A 92 -6.63 14.38 -8.52
CA GLY A 92 -5.25 14.50 -8.08
C GLY A 92 -4.80 13.36 -7.16
N SER A 93 -3.76 13.64 -6.38
CA SER A 93 -3.24 12.71 -5.38
C SER A 93 -4.20 12.56 -4.20
N VAL A 94 -4.30 11.35 -3.66
CA VAL A 94 -5.02 11.04 -2.42
C VAL A 94 -4.03 10.95 -1.26
N SER A 95 -4.35 11.60 -0.14
CA SER A 95 -3.54 11.58 1.07
C SER A 95 -4.10 10.59 2.11
N PHE A 96 -3.20 9.88 2.77
CA PHE A 96 -3.48 8.92 3.83
C PHE A 96 -2.60 9.17 5.05
N TYR A 97 -3.08 8.67 6.18
CA TYR A 97 -2.32 8.47 7.41
C TYR A 97 -2.20 6.97 7.64
N ILE A 98 -1.00 6.47 7.92
CA ILE A 98 -0.74 5.04 8.18
C ILE A 98 0.04 4.92 9.48
N HIS A 99 -0.58 4.33 10.49
CA HIS A 99 0.06 4.09 11.78
C HIS A 99 0.07 2.59 12.06
N ALA A 100 1.20 2.08 12.53
CA ALA A 100 1.39 0.67 12.84
C ALA A 100 1.92 0.50 14.26
N TRP A 101 1.35 -0.44 15.02
CA TRP A 101 1.71 -0.73 16.40
C TRP A 101 2.12 -2.18 16.58
N ASN A 102 3.16 -2.39 17.37
CA ASN A 102 3.49 -3.69 17.93
C ASN A 102 2.67 -3.90 19.22
N ALA A 103 2.18 -5.11 19.48
CA ALA A 103 1.47 -5.44 20.71
C ALA A 103 2.29 -5.21 21.98
N ALA A 104 3.63 -5.23 21.87
CA ALA A 104 4.55 -5.03 22.98
C ALA A 104 4.85 -3.55 23.29
N CYS A 105 4.50 -2.60 22.41
CA CYS A 105 4.87 -1.20 22.54
C CYS A 105 3.63 -0.30 22.72
N GLY A 106 3.72 0.69 23.61
CA GLY A 106 2.70 1.73 23.76
C GLY A 106 2.74 2.80 22.66
N GLU A 107 3.81 2.83 21.87
CA GLU A 107 4.02 3.78 20.77
C GLU A 107 3.99 3.06 19.40
N PRO A 108 3.56 3.75 18.33
CA PRO A 108 3.59 3.20 16.98
C PRO A 108 5.03 2.92 16.53
N VAL A 109 5.25 1.78 15.87
CA VAL A 109 6.53 1.38 15.29
C VAL A 109 6.76 1.99 13.91
N VAL A 110 5.68 2.33 13.20
CA VAL A 110 5.71 3.07 11.94
C VAL A 110 4.59 4.11 11.96
N ILE A 111 4.93 5.34 11.63
CA ILE A 111 4.02 6.46 11.39
C ILE A 111 4.32 6.98 9.99
N MET A 112 3.30 7.13 9.17
CA MET A 112 3.38 7.87 7.92
C MET A 112 2.24 8.86 7.88
N ASP A 113 2.59 10.14 7.88
CA ASP A 113 1.63 11.22 7.78
C ASP A 113 1.77 11.91 6.41
N ASP A 114 0.63 12.35 5.88
CA ASP A 114 0.52 12.89 4.52
C ASP A 114 1.14 11.96 3.44
N PHE A 115 0.86 10.66 3.56
CA PHE A 115 1.24 9.66 2.58
C PHE A 115 0.38 9.80 1.32
N LYS A 116 1.00 10.19 0.21
CA LYS A 116 0.33 10.56 -1.04
C LYS A 116 0.43 9.47 -2.09
N MET A 117 -0.72 8.95 -2.49
CA MET A 117 -0.85 8.09 -3.67
C MET A 117 -1.33 8.91 -4.87
N SER A 118 -0.76 8.70 -6.04
CA SER A 118 -1.17 9.36 -7.28
C SER A 118 -1.49 8.34 -8.35
N HIS A 119 -2.43 8.67 -9.24
CA HIS A 119 -2.69 7.87 -10.43
C HIS A 119 -1.42 7.76 -11.27
N VAL A 120 -1.04 6.54 -11.63
CA VAL A 120 -0.06 6.33 -12.69
C VAL A 120 -0.76 6.70 -14.00
N LYS A 121 -0.31 7.77 -14.68
CA LYS A 121 -0.85 8.17 -15.98
C LYS A 121 -0.58 7.08 -17.03
N GLY A 122 -1.44 6.08 -17.07
CA GLY A 122 -1.56 5.14 -18.17
C GLY A 122 -2.73 5.54 -19.06
N GLY A 123 -2.62 6.64 -19.81
CA GLY A 123 -3.44 6.92 -21.00
C GLY A 123 -4.97 6.71 -20.94
N MET A 124 -5.65 6.77 -19.80
CA MET A 124 -7.11 6.58 -19.74
C MET A 124 -7.91 7.85 -20.13
N VAL A 125 -7.41 8.59 -21.11
CA VAL A 125 -8.19 9.63 -21.82
C VAL A 125 -8.36 9.28 -23.31
N ALA A 126 -7.88 8.13 -23.79
CA ALA A 126 -8.16 7.68 -25.15
C ALA A 126 -8.89 6.33 -25.18
N ASP A 127 -10.17 6.41 -25.56
CA ASP A 127 -10.99 5.34 -26.14
C ASP A 127 -11.61 4.32 -25.16
N GLN A 128 -12.74 4.70 -24.56
CA GLN A 128 -13.73 3.76 -23.99
C GLN A 128 -14.49 3.03 -25.11
N LYS A 129 -13.80 2.43 -26.08
CA LYS A 129 -14.40 1.45 -26.97
C LYS A 129 -13.99 0.07 -26.49
N PRO A 130 -14.94 -0.81 -26.10
CA PRO A 130 -14.62 -2.19 -25.80
C PRO A 130 -13.88 -2.78 -27.00
N ARG A 131 -12.64 -3.23 -26.79
CA ARG A 131 -11.94 -4.01 -27.82
C ARG A 131 -12.65 -5.36 -27.90
N LEU A 132 -13.52 -5.50 -28.90
CA LEU A 132 -14.19 -6.77 -29.18
C LEU A 132 -13.11 -7.85 -29.40
N PRO A 133 -13.22 -9.02 -28.75
CA PRO A 133 -12.30 -10.12 -28.99
C PRO A 133 -12.44 -10.55 -30.46
N ARG A 134 -11.37 -10.38 -31.24
CA ARG A 134 -11.28 -10.86 -32.62
C ARG A 134 -10.85 -12.32 -32.60
N TYR A 135 -11.79 -13.23 -32.37
CA TYR A 135 -11.63 -14.59 -32.85
C TYR A 135 -12.53 -14.76 -34.08
N LYS A 136 -11.93 -15.18 -35.18
CA LYS A 136 -12.64 -15.64 -36.36
C LYS A 136 -12.80 -17.14 -36.14
N LEU A 137 -14.02 -17.64 -35.99
CA LEU A 137 -14.25 -19.07 -36.21
C LEU A 137 -14.08 -19.29 -37.71
N GLU A 138 -13.18 -20.19 -38.07
CA GLU A 138 -13.23 -20.90 -39.35
C GLU A 138 -14.24 -22.05 -39.26
#